data_AF-A0A2I8VNF9-F1
#
_entry.id   AF-A0A2I8VNF9-F1
#
_cell.length_a   1.000
_cell.length_b   1.000
_cell.length_c   1.000
_cell.angle_alpha   90.00
_cell.angle_beta   90.00
_cell.angle_gamma   90.00
#
_symmetry.space_group_name_H-M   'P 1'
#
loop_
_entity.id
_entity.type
_entity.pdbx_description
1 polymer ?
#
loop_
_entity_poly.entity_id
_entity_poly.type
_entity_poly.pdbx_seq_one_letter_code
_entity_poly.pdbx_strand_id
1 'polypeptide(L)'
;MNRRDLLAVGALAALSGCLGYELQETERVADRRVRLAELEATVEAREERIAALEARIDELEGVLAASESSREALERRVDGPRVNDVALVSAWDRLGDVAHRATTSVDRGVLATIAVNFTTPSVDFDSERGRQEEAAQRLTAVSVTLSDEEGVVETRERELRYFVETGRLGETPVLFDTGGLTPGEYVAEARVRDVVAGVDSRPVATRFAVT
;
A
#
# COMPACT_ATOMS: atom_id res chain seq x y z
N MET A 1 -103.14 5.27 11.51
CA MET A 1 -101.91 4.47 11.28
C MET A 1 -102.12 3.12 11.94
N ASN A 2 -102.14 2.02 11.17
CA ASN A 2 -102.40 0.70 11.72
C ASN A 2 -101.13 0.12 12.38
N ARG A 3 -101.30 -0.73 13.41
CA ARG A 3 -100.20 -1.39 14.14
C ARG A 3 -99.26 -2.19 13.23
N ARG A 4 -99.76 -2.64 12.07
CA ARG A 4 -98.97 -3.31 11.02
C ARG A 4 -98.04 -2.35 10.27
N ASP A 5 -98.44 -1.10 10.04
CA ASP A 5 -97.62 -0.11 9.34
C ASP A 5 -96.44 0.33 10.21
N LEU A 6 -96.64 0.48 11.53
CA LEU A 6 -95.59 0.80 12.49
C LEU A 6 -94.53 -0.31 12.63
N LEU A 7 -94.95 -1.58 12.58
CA LEU A 7 -94.02 -2.71 12.63
C LEU A 7 -93.24 -2.87 11.32
N ALA A 8 -93.86 -2.59 10.17
CA ALA A 8 -93.18 -2.60 8.88
C ALA A 8 -92.10 -1.50 8.79
N VAL A 9 -92.41 -0.29 9.28
CA VAL A 9 -91.43 0.82 9.32
C VAL A 9 -90.31 0.54 10.33
N GLY A 10 -90.62 -0.03 11.50
CA GLY A 10 -89.60 -0.43 12.48
C GLY A 10 -88.67 -1.54 11.99
N ALA A 11 -89.19 -2.52 11.25
CA ALA A 11 -88.39 -3.60 10.65
C ALA A 11 -87.49 -3.10 9.52
N LEU A 12 -87.98 -2.18 8.68
CA LEU A 12 -87.20 -1.52 7.63
C LEU A 12 -86.07 -0.66 8.20
N ALA A 13 -86.32 0.07 9.29
CA ALA A 13 -85.30 0.87 9.96
C ALA A 13 -84.20 0.01 10.60
N ALA A 14 -84.56 -1.12 11.22
CA ALA A 14 -83.59 -2.06 11.80
C ALA A 14 -82.73 -2.73 10.73
N LEU A 15 -83.32 -3.17 9.61
CA LEU A 15 -82.58 -3.76 8.50
C LEU A 15 -81.67 -2.75 7.79
N SER A 16 -82.12 -1.51 7.64
CA SER A 16 -81.29 -0.42 7.08
C SER A 16 -80.11 -0.07 7.98
N GLY A 17 -80.25 -0.17 9.30
CA GLY A 17 -79.17 0.02 10.25
C GLY A 17 -78.10 -1.08 10.16
N CYS A 18 -78.51 -2.35 10.13
CA CYS A 18 -77.58 -3.48 10.00
C CYS A 18 -76.83 -3.45 8.66
N LEU A 19 -77.53 -3.17 7.55
CA LEU A 19 -76.91 -3.02 6.24
C LEU A 19 -75.96 -1.82 6.17
N GLY A 20 -76.27 -0.71 6.86
CA GLY A 20 -75.40 0.46 6.93
C GLY A 20 -74.09 0.19 7.69
N TYR A 21 -74.15 -0.58 8.79
CA TYR A 21 -72.95 -0.99 9.52
C TYR A 21 -72.08 -1.96 8.71
N GLU A 22 -72.68 -2.96 8.07
CA GLU A 22 -71.95 -3.91 7.21
C GLU A 22 -71.28 -3.20 6.03
N LEU A 23 -71.99 -2.28 5.35
CA LEU A 23 -71.40 -1.47 4.27
C LEU A 23 -70.23 -0.62 4.79
N GLN A 24 -70.38 0.05 5.93
CA GLN A 24 -69.33 0.87 6.51
C GLN A 24 -68.10 0.05 6.96
N GLU A 25 -68.30 -1.18 7.43
CA GLU A 25 -67.21 -2.11 7.73
C GLU A 25 -66.51 -2.59 6.46
N THR A 26 -67.25 -2.89 5.38
CA THR A 26 -66.65 -3.29 4.11
C THR A 26 -65.83 -2.18 3.47
N GLU A 27 -66.30 -0.93 3.53
CA GLU A 27 -65.55 0.25 3.06
C GLU A 27 -64.27 0.47 3.86
N ARG A 28 -64.33 0.35 5.20
CA ARG A 28 -63.13 0.42 6.06
C ARG A 28 -62.13 -0.68 5.78
N VAL A 29 -62.60 -1.90 5.49
CA VAL A 29 -61.74 -3.02 5.12
C VAL A 29 -61.10 -2.79 3.75
N ALA A 30 -61.85 -2.24 2.79
CA ALA A 30 -61.31 -1.89 1.48
C ALA A 30 -60.23 -0.80 1.57
N ASP A 31 -60.48 0.27 2.34
CA ASP A 31 -59.53 1.36 2.57
C ASP A 31 -58.23 0.85 3.25
N ARG A 32 -58.37 0.00 4.28
CA ARG A 32 -57.21 -0.65 4.92
C ARG A 32 -56.42 -1.53 3.95
N ARG A 33 -57.09 -2.26 3.04
CA ARG A 33 -56.40 -3.09 2.03
C ARG A 33 -55.61 -2.24 1.03
N VAL A 34 -56.18 -1.13 0.57
CA VAL A 34 -55.47 -0.17 -0.28
C VAL A 34 -54.26 0.36 0.46
N ARG A 35 -54.43 0.77 1.72
CA ARG A 35 -53.33 1.30 2.52
C ARG A 35 -52.23 0.26 2.79
N LEU A 36 -52.59 -1.00 3.01
CA LEU A 36 -51.62 -2.09 3.15
C LEU A 36 -50.84 -2.30 1.86
N ALA A 37 -51.50 -2.33 0.70
CA ALA A 37 -50.82 -2.48 -0.59
C ALA A 37 -49.85 -1.32 -0.88
N GLU A 38 -50.22 -0.08 -0.54
CA GLU A 38 -49.32 1.08 -0.64
C GLU A 38 -48.09 0.96 0.27
N LEU A 39 -48.29 0.48 1.50
CA LEU A 39 -47.21 0.27 2.46
C LEU A 39 -46.29 -0.87 2.03
N GLU A 40 -46.84 -1.98 1.52
CA GLU A 40 -46.09 -3.11 0.97
C GLU A 40 -45.20 -2.65 -0.21
N ALA A 41 -45.76 -1.90 -1.16
CA ALA A 41 -44.98 -1.34 -2.26
C ALA A 41 -43.89 -0.37 -1.79
N THR A 42 -44.17 0.40 -0.73
CA THR A 42 -43.17 1.30 -0.12
C THR A 42 -42.05 0.52 0.58
N VAL A 43 -42.38 -0.61 1.22
CA VAL A 43 -41.40 -1.49 1.85
C VAL A 43 -40.53 -2.14 0.79
N GLU A 44 -41.11 -2.70 -0.27
CA GLU A 44 -40.37 -3.30 -1.39
C GLU A 44 -39.40 -2.30 -2.03
N ALA A 45 -39.87 -1.09 -2.35
CA ALA A 45 -39.00 -0.03 -2.89
C ALA A 45 -37.86 0.39 -1.92
N ARG A 46 -38.08 0.27 -0.61
CA ARG A 46 -37.04 0.53 0.39
C ARG A 46 -36.06 -0.61 0.51
N GLU A 47 -36.53 -1.86 0.43
CA GLU A 47 -35.68 -3.05 0.43
C GLU A 47 -34.74 -3.07 -0.78
N GLU A 48 -35.25 -2.76 -1.98
CA GLU A 48 -34.42 -2.59 -3.18
C GLU A 48 -33.36 -1.49 -3.00
N ARG A 49 -33.74 -0.36 -2.39
CA ARG A 49 -32.82 0.73 -2.10
C ARG A 49 -31.76 0.35 -1.08
N ILE A 50 -32.12 -0.43 -0.06
CA ILE A 50 -31.17 -0.95 0.94
C ILE A 50 -30.18 -1.89 0.24
N ALA A 51 -30.65 -2.84 -0.55
CA ALA A 51 -29.77 -3.76 -1.29
C ALA A 51 -28.80 -3.01 -2.23
N ALA A 52 -29.28 -1.96 -2.92
CA ALA A 52 -28.43 -1.12 -3.76
C ALA A 52 -27.38 -0.33 -2.96
N LEU A 53 -27.73 0.13 -1.76
CA LEU A 53 -26.79 0.82 -0.87
C LEU A 53 -25.77 -0.15 -0.26
N GLU A 54 -26.18 -1.35 0.13
CA GLU A 54 -25.29 -2.40 0.63
C GLU A 54 -24.27 -2.80 -0.43
N ALA A 55 -24.71 -3.04 -1.67
CA ALA A 55 -23.80 -3.34 -2.77
C ALA A 55 -22.77 -2.21 -3.02
N ARG A 56 -23.20 -0.95 -2.85
CA ARG A 56 -22.31 0.21 -2.97
C ARG A 56 -21.33 0.32 -1.80
N ILE A 57 -21.73 -0.06 -0.59
CA ILE A 57 -20.84 -0.13 0.57
C ILE A 57 -19.74 -1.16 0.31
N ASP A 58 -20.12 -2.37 -0.14
CA ASP A 58 -19.16 -3.43 -0.46
C ASP A 58 -18.14 -2.99 -1.52
N GLU A 59 -18.60 -2.28 -2.57
CA GLU A 59 -17.72 -1.71 -3.59
C GLU A 59 -16.74 -0.69 -2.99
N LEU A 60 -17.23 0.23 -2.15
CA LEU A 60 -16.41 1.26 -1.52
C LEU A 60 -15.39 0.68 -0.55
N GLU A 61 -15.75 -0.35 0.22
CA GLU A 61 -14.84 -1.08 1.09
C GLU A 61 -13.72 -1.75 0.29
N GLY A 62 -14.05 -2.34 -0.86
CA GLY A 62 -13.04 -2.90 -1.78
C GLY A 62 -12.05 -1.85 -2.30
N VAL A 63 -12.55 -0.67 -2.67
CA VAL A 63 -11.69 0.45 -3.13
C VAL A 63 -10.81 0.97 -1.99
N LEU A 64 -11.36 1.09 -0.76
CA LEU A 64 -10.61 1.53 0.41
C LEU A 64 -9.44 0.59 0.70
N ALA A 65 -9.70 -0.73 0.76
CA ALA A 65 -8.66 -1.73 1.00
C ALA A 65 -7.55 -1.70 -0.07
N ALA A 66 -7.92 -1.52 -1.35
CA ALA A 66 -6.96 -1.38 -2.44
C ALA A 66 -6.11 -0.09 -2.31
N SER A 67 -6.73 1.01 -1.87
CA SER A 67 -6.05 2.28 -1.62
C SER A 67 -5.09 2.19 -0.43
N GLU A 68 -5.48 1.54 0.66
CA GLU A 68 -4.63 1.32 1.84
C GLU A 68 -3.40 0.48 1.49
N SER A 69 -3.60 -0.63 0.79
CA SER A 69 -2.49 -1.46 0.28
C SER A 69 -1.54 -0.67 -0.62
N SER A 70 -2.09 0.17 -1.50
CA SER A 70 -1.30 1.07 -2.36
C SER A 70 -0.52 2.11 -1.57
N ARG A 71 -1.11 2.65 -0.49
CA ARG A 71 -0.47 3.61 0.41
C ARG A 71 0.70 2.98 1.14
N GLU A 72 0.52 1.81 1.75
CA GLU A 72 1.60 1.09 2.43
C GLU A 72 2.76 0.77 1.48
N ALA A 73 2.45 0.40 0.23
CA ALA A 73 3.46 0.16 -0.79
C ALA A 73 4.21 1.45 -1.17
N LEU A 74 3.52 2.60 -1.20
CA LEU A 74 4.16 3.90 -1.42
C LEU A 74 5.01 4.32 -0.24
N GLU A 75 4.52 4.17 0.99
CA GLU A 75 5.26 4.49 2.22
C GLU A 75 6.55 3.67 2.28
N ARG A 76 6.51 2.35 2.04
CA ARG A 76 7.72 1.52 1.91
C ARG A 76 8.71 1.99 0.84
N ARG A 77 8.22 2.61 -0.25
CA ARG A 77 9.09 3.18 -1.30
C ARG A 77 9.66 4.54 -0.91
N VAL A 78 8.92 5.33 -0.15
CA VAL A 78 9.36 6.66 0.30
C VAL A 78 10.37 6.51 1.44
N ASP A 79 10.05 5.68 2.41
CA ASP A 79 10.79 5.46 3.66
C ASP A 79 11.68 4.20 3.60
N GLY A 80 12.08 3.77 2.41
CA GLY A 80 13.06 2.69 2.22
C GLY A 80 14.47 3.24 1.97
N PRO A 81 15.52 2.43 2.15
CA PRO A 81 16.88 2.81 1.75
C PRO A 81 16.93 3.10 0.25
N ARG A 82 17.81 4.01 -0.16
CA ARG A 82 17.96 4.42 -1.56
C ARG A 82 19.43 4.50 -1.93
N VAL A 83 19.83 3.90 -3.05
CA VAL A 83 21.13 4.18 -3.67
C VAL A 83 20.98 5.46 -4.48
N ASN A 84 21.82 6.44 -4.20
CA ASN A 84 21.83 7.73 -4.89
C ASN A 84 22.74 7.66 -6.12
N ASP A 85 23.92 7.06 -5.96
CA ASP A 85 24.92 6.95 -7.02
C ASP A 85 25.84 5.73 -6.83
N VAL A 86 26.39 5.23 -7.93
CA VAL A 86 27.37 4.14 -7.97
C VAL A 86 28.45 4.52 -8.97
N ALA A 87 29.70 4.59 -8.53
CA ALA A 87 30.81 4.99 -9.39
C ALA A 87 32.03 4.10 -9.17
N LEU A 88 32.70 3.72 -10.26
CA LEU A 88 34.06 3.22 -10.18
C LEU A 88 34.99 4.39 -9.86
N VAL A 89 35.85 4.25 -8.86
CA VAL A 89 36.73 5.32 -8.38
C VAL A 89 38.18 4.86 -8.34
N SER A 90 39.10 5.73 -8.74
CA SER A 90 40.52 5.39 -8.80
C SER A 90 41.20 5.38 -7.44
N ALA A 91 40.62 6.07 -6.45
CA ALA A 91 41.12 6.13 -5.08
C ALA A 91 39.97 6.42 -4.10
N TRP A 92 40.03 5.78 -2.94
CA TRP A 92 39.12 6.01 -1.81
C TRP A 92 39.95 6.39 -0.59
N ASP A 93 39.75 7.59 -0.05
CA ASP A 93 40.36 8.01 1.23
C ASP A 93 39.32 7.95 2.35
N ARG A 94 39.73 7.48 3.53
CA ARG A 94 38.85 7.29 4.70
C ARG A 94 38.60 8.57 5.49
N LEU A 95 39.22 9.69 5.12
CA LEU A 95 39.29 10.91 5.91
C LEU A 95 38.29 12.02 5.52
N GLY A 96 37.33 11.71 4.65
CA GLY A 96 36.21 12.59 4.30
C GLY A 96 35.32 11.91 3.27
N ASP A 97 34.00 12.11 3.37
CA ASP A 97 32.93 11.46 2.59
C ASP A 97 32.92 11.83 1.09
N VAL A 98 34.06 11.81 0.40
CA VAL A 98 34.13 12.18 -1.02
C VAL A 98 35.12 11.29 -1.75
N ALA A 99 34.61 10.40 -2.62
CA ALA A 99 35.45 9.75 -3.60
C ALA A 99 36.01 10.77 -4.61
N HIS A 100 37.34 10.92 -4.66
CA HIS A 100 37.97 12.06 -5.31
C HIS A 100 38.08 12.01 -6.84
N ARG A 101 37.75 10.88 -7.50
CA ARG A 101 37.72 10.80 -8.96
C ARG A 101 36.97 9.56 -9.47
N ALA A 102 35.81 9.76 -10.09
CA ALA A 102 35.17 8.71 -10.88
C ALA A 102 36.05 8.39 -12.11
N THR A 103 36.21 7.10 -12.40
CA THR A 103 36.89 6.59 -13.60
C THR A 103 35.95 5.61 -14.30
N THR A 104 36.11 5.45 -15.61
CA THR A 104 35.31 4.51 -16.42
C THR A 104 36.10 3.27 -16.83
N SER A 105 37.39 3.20 -16.46
CA SER A 105 38.21 2.02 -16.72
C SER A 105 39.17 1.73 -15.56
N VAL A 106 39.57 0.47 -15.48
CA VAL A 106 40.55 -0.05 -14.52
C VAL A 106 41.47 -1.04 -15.22
N ASP A 107 42.77 -0.93 -14.97
CA ASP A 107 43.74 -1.88 -15.52
C ASP A 107 43.61 -3.23 -14.81
N ARG A 108 43.79 -4.29 -15.58
CA ARG A 108 43.78 -5.65 -15.05
C ARG A 108 44.85 -5.85 -13.97
N GLY A 109 44.44 -6.49 -12.87
CA GLY A 109 45.31 -6.73 -11.70
C GLY A 109 45.35 -5.55 -10.72
N VAL A 110 44.62 -4.46 -11.00
CA VAL A 110 44.38 -3.37 -10.05
C VAL A 110 43.04 -3.60 -9.34
N LEU A 111 42.96 -3.29 -8.05
CA LEU A 111 41.70 -3.37 -7.32
C LEU A 111 40.71 -2.32 -7.86
N ALA A 112 39.59 -2.79 -8.41
CA ALA A 112 38.47 -1.93 -8.77
C ALA A 112 37.74 -1.51 -7.50
N THR A 113 37.66 -0.21 -7.25
CA THR A 113 36.93 0.33 -6.10
C THR A 113 35.62 0.93 -6.58
N ILE A 114 34.49 0.33 -6.17
CA ILE A 114 33.16 0.83 -6.48
C ILE A 114 32.64 1.59 -5.26
N ALA A 115 32.49 2.89 -5.39
CA ALA A 115 31.85 3.75 -4.41
C ALA A 115 30.34 3.64 -4.56
N VAL A 116 29.66 3.27 -3.48
CA VAL A 116 28.19 3.25 -3.39
C VAL A 116 27.76 4.36 -2.44
N ASN A 117 27.03 5.33 -2.98
CA ASN A 117 26.40 6.40 -2.21
C ASN A 117 24.93 6.06 -1.99
N PHE A 118 24.48 6.11 -0.74
CA PHE A 118 23.12 5.75 -0.38
C PHE A 118 22.58 6.62 0.75
N THR A 119 21.26 6.74 0.82
CA THR A 119 20.55 7.39 1.91
C THR A 119 19.69 6.36 2.62
N THR A 120 19.78 6.31 3.94
CA THR A 120 18.86 5.55 4.77
C THR A 120 17.80 6.48 5.37
N PRO A 121 16.54 6.04 5.44
CA PRO A 121 15.44 6.83 5.99
C PRO A 121 15.67 7.11 7.49
N SER A 122 15.33 8.32 7.93
CA SER A 122 15.28 8.69 9.35
C SER A 122 14.20 7.91 10.09
N VAL A 123 14.49 7.48 11.31
CA VAL A 123 13.45 7.00 12.24
C VAL A 123 13.00 8.17 13.08
N ASP A 124 11.70 8.43 13.14
CA ASP A 124 11.16 9.40 14.09
C ASP A 124 11.27 8.85 15.51
N PHE A 125 12.14 9.47 16.30
CA PHE A 125 12.49 9.11 17.68
C PHE A 125 11.36 9.38 18.70
N ASP A 126 10.24 9.97 18.28
CA ASP A 126 9.15 10.39 19.17
C ASP A 126 8.20 9.25 19.58
N SER A 127 8.33 8.05 19.00
CA SER A 127 7.54 6.90 19.41
C SER A 127 8.21 6.15 20.58
N GLU A 128 7.44 5.59 21.53
CA GLU A 128 7.99 4.74 22.60
C GLU A 128 8.78 3.53 22.06
N ARG A 129 8.52 3.14 20.80
CA ARG A 129 9.27 2.16 20.02
C ARG A 129 10.70 2.63 19.69
N GLY A 130 10.86 3.94 19.43
CA GLY A 130 12.15 4.59 19.15
C GLY A 130 13.12 4.62 20.34
N ARG A 131 12.63 4.54 21.59
CA ARG A 131 13.48 4.43 22.79
C ARG A 131 13.97 3.01 23.09
N GLN A 132 13.27 1.96 22.66
CA GLN A 132 13.83 0.60 22.70
C GLN A 132 14.81 0.34 21.55
N GLU A 133 14.67 1.07 20.43
CA GLU A 133 15.64 1.12 19.33
C GLU A 133 16.87 1.99 19.61
N GLU A 134 17.00 2.57 20.81
CA GLU A 134 18.18 3.33 21.29
C GLU A 134 19.48 2.47 21.31
N ALA A 135 19.37 1.15 21.08
CA ALA A 135 20.50 0.22 20.97
C ALA A 135 20.59 -0.52 19.62
N ALA A 136 19.66 -0.30 18.68
CA ALA A 136 19.67 -1.01 17.40
C ALA A 136 20.63 -0.32 16.43
N GLN A 137 21.89 -0.76 16.45
CA GLN A 137 22.80 -0.63 15.31
C GLN A 137 22.02 -1.05 14.05
N ARG A 138 21.49 -0.11 13.27
CA ARG A 138 20.82 -0.45 12.01
C ARG A 138 21.90 -1.06 11.12
N LEU A 139 21.81 -2.37 10.98
CA LEU A 139 22.66 -3.14 10.09
C LEU A 139 22.16 -2.84 8.68
N THR A 140 22.93 -2.07 7.93
CA THR A 140 22.68 -1.83 6.51
C THR A 140 23.61 -2.72 5.71
N ALA A 141 23.08 -3.55 4.84
CA ALA A 141 23.87 -4.38 3.94
C ALA A 141 23.95 -3.71 2.57
N VAL A 142 25.16 -3.48 2.08
CA VAL A 142 25.41 -2.97 0.73
C VAL A 142 25.94 -4.14 -0.10
N SER A 143 25.17 -4.57 -1.09
CA SER A 143 25.58 -5.61 -2.04
C SER A 143 25.88 -4.98 -3.39
N VAL A 144 27.03 -5.30 -3.97
CA VAL A 144 27.38 -4.95 -5.35
C VAL A 144 27.58 -6.23 -6.14
N THR A 145 26.88 -6.34 -7.26
CA THR A 145 26.97 -7.43 -8.20
C THR A 145 27.66 -6.94 -9.46
N LEU A 146 28.76 -7.60 -9.81
CA LEU A 146 29.49 -7.40 -11.04
C LEU A 146 29.01 -8.42 -12.09
N SER A 147 28.64 -7.94 -13.27
CA SER A 147 28.23 -8.77 -14.40
C SER A 147 28.88 -8.32 -15.71
N ASP A 148 29.16 -9.27 -16.59
CA ASP A 148 29.60 -9.04 -17.98
C ASP A 148 28.48 -9.42 -18.97
N GLU A 149 28.82 -9.60 -20.25
CA GLU A 149 27.87 -10.05 -21.28
C GLU A 149 27.42 -11.51 -21.09
N GLU A 150 28.21 -12.33 -20.39
CA GLU A 150 27.94 -13.76 -20.16
C GLU A 150 27.11 -14.01 -18.90
N GLY A 151 27.15 -13.09 -17.94
CA GLY A 151 26.27 -13.11 -16.77
C GLY A 151 26.91 -12.49 -15.52
N VAL A 152 26.47 -12.96 -14.35
CA VAL A 152 27.02 -12.51 -13.06
C VAL A 152 28.39 -13.14 -12.84
N VAL A 153 29.39 -12.28 -12.65
CA VAL A 153 30.79 -12.68 -12.44
C VAL A 153 31.11 -12.79 -10.95
N GLU A 154 30.75 -11.76 -10.18
CA GLU A 154 31.01 -11.74 -8.75
C GLU A 154 29.93 -10.93 -8.03
N THR A 155 29.57 -11.32 -6.80
CA THR A 155 28.74 -10.50 -5.91
C THR A 155 29.47 -10.35 -4.58
N ARG A 156 29.58 -9.11 -4.11
CA ARG A 156 30.15 -8.79 -2.81
C ARG A 156 29.14 -8.05 -1.97
N GLU A 157 29.00 -8.49 -0.73
CA GLU A 157 28.15 -7.88 0.27
C GLU A 157 29.01 -7.34 1.40
N ARG A 158 28.64 -6.15 1.89
CA ARG A 158 29.29 -5.50 3.01
C ARG A 158 28.23 -5.03 3.98
N GLU A 159 28.27 -5.60 5.18
CA GLU A 159 27.47 -5.13 6.30
C GLU A 159 28.11 -3.92 6.95
N LEU A 160 27.31 -2.91 7.18
CA LEU A 160 27.71 -1.67 7.80
C LEU A 160 26.84 -1.45 9.04
N ARG A 161 27.49 -1.10 10.14
CA ARG A 161 26.84 -0.72 11.38
C ARG A 161 27.08 0.77 11.56
N TYR A 162 26.04 1.56 11.35
CA TYR A 162 26.08 2.98 11.62
C TYR A 162 25.25 3.28 12.86
N PHE A 163 25.77 4.20 13.67
CA PHE A 163 24.93 4.97 14.59
C PHE A 163 24.26 6.02 13.70
N VAL A 164 23.02 5.75 13.29
CA VAL A 164 22.31 6.60 12.35
C VAL A 164 21.91 7.88 13.07
N GLU A 165 22.76 8.90 13.00
CA GLU A 165 22.27 10.28 13.06
C GLU A 165 21.42 10.50 11.81
N THR A 166 20.16 10.86 12.02
CA THR A 166 19.08 10.95 11.03
C THR A 166 19.48 11.60 9.71
N GLY A 167 19.10 10.95 8.59
CA GLY A 167 19.12 11.54 7.25
C GLY A 167 20.50 11.74 6.61
N ARG A 168 21.56 11.10 7.14
CA ARG A 168 22.89 11.20 6.54
C ARG A 168 23.05 10.31 5.31
N LEU A 169 23.66 10.91 4.30
CA LEU A 169 24.28 10.27 3.14
C LEU A 169 25.37 9.31 3.65
N GLY A 170 25.22 8.03 3.37
CA GLY A 170 26.25 7.02 3.61
C GLY A 170 27.01 6.76 2.32
N GLU A 171 28.33 6.71 2.40
CA GLU A 171 29.15 6.25 1.29
C GLU A 171 29.99 5.04 1.72
N THR A 172 30.09 4.03 0.85
CA THR A 172 30.88 2.83 1.15
C THR A 172 31.59 2.31 -0.09
N PRO A 173 32.90 2.01 0.01
CA PRO A 173 33.63 1.35 -1.05
C PRO A 173 33.41 -0.18 -0.99
N VAL A 174 33.13 -0.76 -2.15
CA VAL A 174 33.19 -2.20 -2.38
C VAL A 174 34.34 -2.48 -3.36
N LEU A 175 35.30 -3.27 -2.92
CA LEU A 175 36.51 -3.59 -3.68
C LEU A 175 36.26 -4.85 -4.49
N PHE A 176 36.78 -4.94 -5.70
CA PHE A 176 36.80 -6.14 -6.55
C PHE A 176 38.22 -6.38 -7.07
N ASP A 177 38.60 -7.65 -7.19
CA ASP A 177 39.89 -8.03 -7.76
C ASP A 177 39.74 -8.21 -9.28
N THR A 178 40.37 -7.35 -10.06
CA THR A 178 40.30 -7.42 -11.53
C THR A 178 41.30 -8.40 -12.12
N GLY A 179 42.22 -8.99 -11.34
CA GLY A 179 43.21 -9.93 -11.85
C GLY A 179 42.59 -11.17 -12.52
N GLY A 180 41.44 -11.61 -11.99
CA GLY A 180 40.66 -12.73 -12.51
C GLY A 180 39.70 -12.38 -13.65
N LEU A 181 39.50 -11.09 -13.96
CA LEU A 181 38.56 -10.63 -14.97
C LEU A 181 39.18 -10.68 -16.38
N THR A 182 38.33 -10.92 -17.38
CA THR A 182 38.69 -10.80 -18.79
C THR A 182 38.65 -9.32 -19.19
N PRO A 183 39.49 -8.87 -20.14
CA PRO A 183 39.35 -7.52 -20.68
C PRO A 183 38.00 -7.37 -21.37
N GLY A 184 37.25 -6.32 -21.04
CA GLY A 184 35.87 -6.15 -21.51
C GLY A 184 35.07 -5.12 -20.74
N GLU A 185 33.80 -4.95 -21.11
CA GLU A 185 32.84 -4.09 -20.43
C GLU A 185 32.14 -4.85 -19.31
N TYR A 186 32.06 -4.21 -18.15
CA TYR A 186 31.41 -4.75 -16.96
C TYR A 186 30.36 -3.78 -16.43
N VAL A 187 29.34 -4.33 -15.78
CA VAL A 187 28.29 -3.60 -15.09
C VAL A 187 28.39 -3.90 -13.61
N ALA A 188 28.52 -2.86 -12.79
CA ALA A 188 28.42 -2.95 -11.35
C ALA A 188 27.04 -2.45 -10.90
N GLU A 189 26.19 -3.36 -10.45
CA GLU A 189 24.88 -3.07 -9.88
C GLU A 189 24.96 -3.07 -8.35
N ALA A 190 24.66 -1.94 -7.71
CA ALA A 190 24.60 -1.84 -6.25
C ALA A 190 23.16 -1.87 -5.75
N ARG A 191 22.96 -2.52 -4.60
CA ARG A 191 21.74 -2.53 -3.81
C ARG A 191 22.09 -2.33 -2.35
N VAL A 192 21.20 -1.65 -1.65
CA VAL A 192 21.24 -1.41 -0.21
C VAL A 192 20.01 -2.01 0.42
N ARG A 193 20.22 -2.81 1.47
CA ARG A 193 19.18 -3.44 2.28
C ARG A 193 19.23 -2.86 3.69
N ASP A 194 18.08 -2.39 4.17
CA ASP A 194 17.88 -2.21 5.59
C ASP A 194 17.56 -3.58 6.19
N VAL A 195 18.51 -4.18 6.92
CA VAL A 195 18.36 -5.54 7.45
C VAL A 195 17.36 -5.59 8.60
N VAL A 196 17.13 -4.47 9.29
CA VAL A 196 16.15 -4.39 10.38
C VAL A 196 14.74 -4.30 9.81
N ALA A 197 14.53 -3.46 8.80
CA ALA A 197 13.23 -3.31 8.15
C ALA A 197 12.95 -4.41 7.11
N GLY A 198 13.97 -5.14 6.66
CA GLY A 198 13.86 -6.13 5.57
C GLY A 198 13.52 -5.50 4.21
N VAL A 199 13.84 -4.22 4.02
CA VAL A 199 13.49 -3.46 2.82
C VAL A 199 14.72 -3.28 1.94
N ASP A 200 14.58 -3.66 0.67
CA ASP A 200 15.60 -3.49 -0.35
C ASP A 200 15.37 -2.21 -1.15
N SER A 201 16.46 -1.49 -1.39
CA SER A 201 16.49 -0.36 -2.32
C SER A 201 16.41 -0.85 -3.77
N ARG A 202 16.03 0.07 -4.67
CA ARG A 202 16.15 -0.17 -6.10
C ARG A 202 17.63 -0.26 -6.51
N PRO A 203 17.98 -1.19 -7.40
CA PRO A 203 19.33 -1.27 -7.91
C PRO A 203 19.70 -0.03 -8.71
N VAL A 204 20.95 0.40 -8.56
CA VAL A 204 21.58 1.41 -9.40
C VAL A 204 22.85 0.80 -9.98
N ALA A 205 23.08 0.99 -11.27
CA ALA A 205 24.18 0.35 -11.98
C ALA A 205 25.10 1.37 -12.66
N THR A 206 26.38 1.04 -12.72
CA THR A 206 27.39 1.78 -13.46
C THR A 206 28.18 0.84 -14.36
N ARG A 207 28.68 1.35 -15.50
CA ARG A 207 29.46 0.58 -16.46
C ARG A 207 30.92 1.00 -16.41
N PHE A 208 31.82 0.05 -16.56
CA PHE A 208 33.25 0.31 -16.67
C PHE A 208 33.97 -0.75 -17.49
N ALA A 209 35.10 -0.37 -18.07
CA ALA A 209 35.96 -1.27 -18.83
C ALA A 209 37.13 -1.79 -18.00
N VAL A 210 37.46 -3.07 -18.17
CA VAL A 210 38.73 -3.65 -17.71
C VAL A 210 39.68 -3.70 -18.89
N THR A 211 40.82 -3.02 -18.77
CA THR A 211 41.86 -2.92 -19.81
C THR A 211 43.09 -3.75 -19.53
#